data_AF-A0A961H880-F1
#
_entry.id   AF-A0A961H880-F1
#
_cell.length_a   1.000
_cell.length_b   1.000
_cell.length_c   1.000
_cell.angle_alpha   90.00
_cell.angle_beta   90.00
_cell.angle_gamma   90.00
#
_symmetry.space_group_name_H-M   'P 1'
#
loop_
_entity.id
_entity.type
_entity.pdbx_description
1 polymer ?
#
loop_
_entity_poly.entity_id
_entity_poly.type
_entity_poly.pdbx_seq_one_letter_code
_entity_poly.pdbx_strand_id
1 'polypeptide(L)'
;GRQLTEMGLMAAGAGRVRLFSDDGICVHDPLVMRRALEYAAGLGVLVAQHAEEPRLTAGAVAHEGVNAARLGLAGWPRAAEESIVARDALLARDAGARVHICHASTAGTVEILRWAK
;
A
#
# COMPACT_ATOMS: atom_id res chain seq x y z
N GLY A 1 4.28 -8.62 -2.42
CA GLY A 1 5.00 -9.55 -3.34
C GLY A 1 6.52 -9.39 -3.28
N ARG A 2 7.32 -10.28 -3.88
CA ARG A 2 8.81 -10.23 -3.86
C ARG A 2 9.45 -9.74 -5.17
N GLN A 3 8.69 -9.72 -6.26
CA GLN A 3 9.18 -9.41 -7.61
C GLN A 3 8.08 -8.63 -8.35
N LEU A 4 8.49 -7.77 -9.28
CA LEU A 4 7.56 -7.04 -10.14
C LEU A 4 7.05 -7.93 -11.26
N THR A 5 5.81 -7.68 -11.68
CA THR A 5 5.30 -8.22 -12.94
C THR A 5 5.89 -7.46 -14.13
N GLU A 6 5.67 -7.97 -15.33
CA GLU A 6 6.06 -7.35 -16.60
C GLU A 6 5.19 -6.11 -16.93
N MET A 7 5.27 -5.07 -16.09
CA MET A 7 4.40 -3.88 -16.12
C MET A 7 4.38 -3.21 -17.50
N GLY A 8 5.55 -3.11 -18.16
CA GLY A 8 5.67 -2.52 -19.50
C GLY A 8 4.92 -3.32 -20.56
N LEU A 9 5.06 -4.66 -20.56
CA LEU A 9 4.35 -5.53 -21.50
C LEU A 9 2.85 -5.52 -21.25
N MET A 10 2.42 -5.51 -19.99
CA MET A 10 1.00 -5.45 -19.63
C MET A 10 0.36 -4.09 -20.02
N ALA A 11 1.10 -2.99 -19.87
CA ALA A 11 0.63 -1.66 -20.23
C ALA A 11 0.58 -1.42 -21.75
N ALA A 12 1.53 -2.00 -22.51
CA ALA A 12 1.61 -1.90 -23.96
C ALA A 12 0.77 -2.97 -24.70
N GLY A 13 0.47 -4.09 -24.03
CA GLY A 13 -0.26 -5.21 -24.60
C GLY A 13 -1.74 -4.93 -24.85
N ALA A 14 -2.45 -5.95 -25.35
CA ALA A 14 -3.86 -5.83 -25.75
C ALA A 14 -4.78 -5.36 -24.61
N GLY A 15 -4.50 -5.78 -23.37
CA GLY A 15 -5.25 -5.37 -22.18
C GLY A 15 -5.03 -3.91 -21.75
N ARG A 16 -3.98 -3.25 -22.26
CA ARG A 16 -3.65 -1.84 -21.99
C ARG A 16 -3.75 -1.47 -20.51
N VAL A 17 -3.15 -2.29 -19.65
CA VAL A 17 -3.29 -2.17 -18.19
C VAL A 17 -2.81 -0.78 -17.74
N ARG A 18 -3.65 -0.08 -16.98
CA ARG A 18 -3.37 1.27 -16.45
C ARG A 18 -3.29 1.35 -14.93
N LEU A 19 -3.72 0.30 -14.24
CA LEU A 19 -3.70 0.20 -12.79
C LEU A 19 -3.11 -1.15 -12.40
N PHE A 20 -2.16 -1.12 -11.46
CA PHE A 20 -1.56 -2.29 -10.85
C PHE A 20 -1.86 -2.24 -9.36
N SER A 21 -2.32 -3.34 -8.78
CA SER A 21 -2.70 -3.42 -7.37
C SER A 21 -1.95 -4.56 -6.70
N ASP A 22 -1.65 -4.41 -5.41
CA ASP A 22 -1.15 -5.47 -4.54
C ASP A 22 -2.22 -6.04 -3.59
N ASP A 23 -3.48 -5.74 -3.86
CA ASP A 23 -4.62 -6.17 -3.05
C ASP A 23 -4.59 -7.68 -2.74
N GLY A 24 -4.89 -8.00 -1.48
CA GLY A 24 -4.74 -9.32 -0.87
C GLY A 24 -3.36 -9.58 -0.26
N ILE A 25 -2.25 -9.09 -0.83
CA ILE A 25 -0.90 -9.23 -0.24
C ILE A 25 -0.05 -7.99 -0.49
N CYS A 26 0.02 -7.12 0.53
CA CYS A 26 0.80 -5.89 0.50
C CYS A 26 2.24 -6.10 -0.01
N VAL A 27 2.68 -5.21 -0.91
CA VAL A 27 4.10 -4.99 -1.21
C VAL A 27 4.71 -4.16 -0.07
N HIS A 28 5.04 -4.85 1.03
CA HIS A 28 5.66 -4.26 2.22
C HIS A 28 7.18 -4.01 2.10
N ASP A 29 7.85 -4.61 1.11
CA ASP A 29 9.27 -4.36 0.84
C ASP A 29 9.45 -2.98 0.15
N PRO A 30 10.16 -2.02 0.77
CA PRO A 30 10.35 -0.68 0.22
C PRO A 30 11.14 -0.68 -1.10
N LEU A 31 12.04 -1.63 -1.32
CA LEU A 31 12.80 -1.72 -2.57
C LEU A 31 11.90 -2.13 -3.73
N VAL A 32 11.00 -3.09 -3.50
CA VAL A 32 10.05 -3.55 -4.53
C VAL A 32 9.05 -2.43 -4.84
N MET A 33 8.48 -1.80 -3.81
CA MET A 33 7.53 -0.70 -3.99
C MET A 33 8.16 0.50 -4.71
N ARG A 34 9.38 0.91 -4.32
CA ARG A 34 10.11 1.98 -4.99
C ARG A 34 10.25 1.71 -6.50
N ARG A 35 10.68 0.51 -6.87
CA ARG A 35 10.79 0.12 -8.29
C ARG A 35 9.44 0.13 -8.99
N ALA A 36 8.37 -0.37 -8.34
CA ALA A 36 7.02 -0.32 -8.89
C ALA A 36 6.60 1.12 -9.23
N LEU A 37 6.87 2.06 -8.32
CA LEU A 37 6.57 3.48 -8.50
C LEU A 37 7.42 4.13 -9.59
N GLU A 38 8.72 3.85 -9.66
CA GLU A 38 9.61 4.33 -10.72
C GLU A 38 9.12 3.87 -12.11
N TYR A 39 8.74 2.59 -12.25
CA TYR A 39 8.12 2.07 -13.47
C TYR A 39 6.76 2.71 -13.75
N ALA A 40 5.94 2.91 -12.72
CA ALA A 40 4.62 3.50 -12.88
C ALA A 40 4.68 4.94 -13.41
N ALA A 41 5.63 5.73 -12.92
CA ALA A 41 5.90 7.07 -13.42
C ALA A 41 6.29 7.05 -14.91
N GLY A 42 7.28 6.23 -15.28
CA GLY A 42 7.75 6.13 -16.67
C GLY A 42 6.69 5.63 -17.65
N LEU A 43 5.79 4.74 -17.21
CA LEU A 43 4.72 4.17 -18.04
C LEU A 43 3.42 5.00 -18.00
N GLY A 44 3.30 5.98 -17.12
CA GLY A 44 2.08 6.77 -16.92
C GLY A 44 0.91 5.96 -16.35
N VAL A 45 1.19 4.92 -15.57
CA VAL A 45 0.20 4.04 -14.92
C VAL A 45 0.07 4.35 -13.43
N LEU A 46 -0.91 3.75 -12.76
CA LEU A 46 -1.19 3.94 -11.33
C LEU A 46 -0.89 2.67 -10.55
N VAL A 47 -0.27 2.82 -9.37
CA VAL A 47 -0.17 1.76 -8.37
C VAL A 47 -1.22 2.00 -7.29
N ALA A 48 -2.00 0.96 -6.98
CA ALA A 48 -2.93 0.93 -5.85
C ALA A 48 -2.36 0.05 -4.74
N GLN A 49 -2.39 0.55 -3.50
CA GLN A 49 -1.77 -0.05 -2.33
C GLN A 49 -2.82 -0.48 -1.31
N HIS A 50 -2.88 -1.78 -1.04
CA HIS A 50 -3.50 -2.36 0.14
C HIS A 50 -2.53 -2.24 1.34
N ALA A 51 -2.64 -1.15 2.09
CA ALA A 51 -1.66 -0.79 3.10
C ALA A 51 -1.72 -1.69 4.35
N GLU A 52 -0.82 -2.68 4.40
CA GLU A 52 -0.72 -3.65 5.49
C GLU A 52 0.74 -4.07 5.77
N GLU A 53 1.28 -3.73 6.95
CA GLU A 53 2.56 -4.30 7.42
C GLU A 53 2.35 -5.72 7.99
N PRO A 54 2.80 -6.77 7.27
CA PRO A 54 2.45 -8.16 7.59
C PRO A 54 2.96 -8.64 8.95
N ARG A 55 4.05 -8.05 9.46
CA ARG A 55 4.59 -8.42 10.78
C ARG A 55 3.72 -7.91 11.93
N LEU A 56 2.92 -6.88 11.69
CA LEU A 56 2.02 -6.30 12.69
C LEU A 56 0.59 -6.86 12.61
N THR A 57 0.24 -7.57 11.55
CA THR A 57 -1.12 -8.07 11.29
C THR A 57 -1.24 -9.58 11.31
N ALA A 58 -0.14 -10.30 11.61
CA ALA A 58 -0.13 -11.75 11.67
C ALA A 58 -1.18 -12.30 12.64
N GLY A 59 -2.21 -12.95 12.09
CA GLY A 59 -3.32 -13.53 12.86
C GLY A 59 -4.30 -12.50 13.44
N ALA A 60 -4.18 -11.22 13.08
CA ALA A 60 -5.13 -10.19 13.48
C ALA A 60 -6.50 -10.42 12.81
N VAL A 61 -7.58 -10.22 13.57
CA VAL A 61 -8.96 -10.46 13.10
C VAL A 61 -9.91 -9.30 13.39
N ALA A 62 -9.45 -8.28 14.13
CA ALA A 62 -10.21 -7.09 14.44
C ALA A 62 -9.28 -5.90 14.66
N HIS A 63 -9.79 -4.68 14.63
CA HIS A 63 -9.04 -3.49 15.02
C HIS A 63 -8.52 -3.61 16.47
N GLU A 64 -7.23 -3.33 16.67
CA GLU A 64 -6.61 -3.27 18.01
C GLU A 64 -7.23 -2.13 18.82
N GLY A 65 -8.07 -2.49 19.79
CA GLY A 65 -8.74 -1.54 20.65
C GLY A 65 -9.62 -2.20 21.70
N VAL A 66 -10.41 -1.39 22.40
CA VAL A 66 -11.24 -1.82 23.53
C VAL A 66 -12.16 -2.99 23.18
N ASN A 67 -12.72 -3.02 21.97
CA ASN A 67 -13.62 -4.09 21.55
C ASN A 67 -12.87 -5.41 21.32
N ALA A 68 -11.72 -5.40 20.64
CA ALA A 68 -10.89 -6.59 20.48
C ALA A 68 -10.41 -7.12 21.84
N ALA A 69 -9.97 -6.24 22.74
CA ALA A 69 -9.56 -6.61 24.08
C ALA A 69 -10.70 -7.26 24.90
N ARG A 70 -11.91 -6.68 24.84
CA ARG A 70 -13.10 -7.23 25.52
C ARG A 70 -13.51 -8.61 24.98
N LEU A 71 -13.33 -8.84 23.69
CA LEU A 71 -13.71 -10.07 23.01
C LEU A 71 -12.59 -11.12 22.94
N GLY A 72 -11.39 -10.81 23.43
CA GLY A 72 -10.22 -11.69 23.36
C GLY A 72 -9.71 -11.91 21.93
N LEU A 73 -9.92 -10.95 21.03
CA LEU A 73 -9.51 -11.03 19.62
C LEU A 73 -8.10 -10.48 19.42
N ALA A 74 -7.35 -11.09 18.49
CA ALA A 74 -6.07 -10.57 18.03
C ALA A 74 -6.27 -9.25 17.25
N GLY A 75 -5.60 -8.19 17.70
CA GLY A 75 -5.76 -6.84 17.19
C GLY A 75 -4.88 -6.51 15.99
N TRP A 76 -5.42 -5.73 15.06
CA TRP A 76 -4.72 -5.07 13.97
C TRP A 76 -4.40 -3.64 14.41
N PRO A 77 -3.13 -3.31 14.70
CA PRO A 77 -2.73 -2.00 15.17
C PRO A 77 -2.79 -0.96 14.04
N ARG A 78 -3.18 0.27 14.36
CA ARG A 78 -3.28 1.38 13.39
C ARG A 78 -1.95 1.63 12.66
N ALA A 79 -0.84 1.44 13.37
CA ALA A 79 0.52 1.57 12.84
C ALA A 79 0.80 0.64 11.65
N ALA A 80 0.09 -0.49 11.53
CA ALA A 80 0.27 -1.40 10.40
C ALA A 80 -0.19 -0.81 9.06
N GLU A 81 -1.25 0.00 9.07
CA GLU A 81 -1.71 0.74 7.89
C GLU A 81 -0.87 2.01 7.71
N GLU A 82 -0.77 2.80 8.78
CA GLU A 82 -0.15 4.14 8.74
C GLU A 82 1.32 4.11 8.31
N SER A 83 2.10 3.10 8.74
CA SER A 83 3.51 2.97 8.38
C SER A 83 3.72 2.71 6.88
N ILE A 84 2.86 1.90 6.27
CA ILE A 84 2.91 1.61 4.82
C ILE A 84 2.50 2.84 4.02
N VAL A 85 1.44 3.55 4.45
CA VAL A 85 1.01 4.78 3.79
C VAL A 85 2.08 5.87 3.86
N ALA A 86 2.71 6.07 5.03
CA ALA A 86 3.78 7.04 5.19
C ALA A 86 5.00 6.72 4.31
N ARG A 87 5.40 5.45 4.26
CA ARG A 87 6.46 4.96 3.37
C ARG A 87 6.13 5.25 1.91
N ASP A 88 4.92 4.91 1.46
CA ASP A 88 4.53 5.05 0.06
C ASP A 88 4.37 6.50 -0.36
N ALA A 89 3.94 7.38 0.54
CA ALA A 89 3.94 8.82 0.31
C ALA A 89 5.35 9.36 0.02
N LEU A 90 6.35 8.95 0.82
CA LEU A 90 7.75 9.33 0.61
C LEU A 90 8.30 8.79 -0.71
N LEU A 91 8.09 7.50 -0.98
CA LEU A 91 8.58 6.85 -2.19
C LEU A 91 7.92 7.43 -3.45
N ALA A 92 6.60 7.69 -3.41
CA ALA A 92 5.88 8.25 -4.55
C ALA A 92 6.34 9.68 -4.87
N ARG A 93 6.57 10.50 -3.83
CA ARG A 93 7.15 11.84 -3.99
C ARG A 93 8.51 11.79 -4.68
N ASP A 94 9.40 10.93 -4.18
CA ASP A 94 10.78 10.86 -4.68
C ASP A 94 10.83 10.25 -6.11
N ALA A 95 9.92 9.34 -6.44
CA ALA A 95 9.79 8.75 -7.78
C ALA A 95 9.02 9.63 -8.78
N GLY A 96 8.39 10.72 -8.34
CA GLY A 96 7.47 11.51 -9.17
C GLY A 96 6.25 10.71 -9.64
N ALA A 97 5.83 9.72 -8.86
CA ALA A 97 4.78 8.77 -9.20
C ALA A 97 3.46 9.10 -8.50
N ARG A 98 2.35 8.56 -9.02
CA ARG A 98 1.06 8.57 -8.33
C ARG A 98 0.85 7.22 -7.64
N VAL A 99 0.33 7.26 -6.42
CA VAL A 99 -0.11 6.09 -5.67
C VAL A 99 -1.54 6.29 -5.17
N HIS A 100 -2.36 5.25 -5.22
CA HIS A 100 -3.69 5.22 -4.64
C HIS A 100 -3.68 4.34 -3.39
N ILE A 101 -4.12 4.88 -2.25
CA ILE A 101 -4.25 4.11 -1.01
C ILE A 101 -5.66 3.54 -0.93
N CYS A 102 -5.77 2.21 -0.90
CA CYS A 102 -7.04 1.50 -0.81
C CYS A 102 -7.62 1.64 0.61
N HIS A 103 -8.96 1.78 0.69
CA HIS A 103 -9.78 1.65 1.90
C HIS A 103 -9.13 2.11 3.21
N ALA A 104 -8.63 3.35 3.24
CA ALA A 104 -8.05 3.96 4.43
C ALA A 104 -9.01 3.86 5.62
N SER A 105 -8.53 3.33 6.75
CA SER A 105 -9.37 3.03 7.91
C SER A 105 -8.99 3.80 9.17
N THR A 106 -7.82 4.44 9.17
CA THR A 106 -7.32 5.18 10.33
C THR A 106 -7.35 6.71 10.10
N ALA A 107 -7.61 7.45 11.18
CA ALA A 107 -7.43 8.90 11.20
C ALA A 107 -5.97 9.31 10.92
N GLY A 108 -4.97 8.52 11.36
CA GLY A 108 -3.57 8.84 11.09
C GLY A 108 -3.23 8.70 9.60
N THR A 109 -3.80 7.70 8.91
CA THR A 109 -3.73 7.59 7.45
C THR A 109 -4.29 8.84 6.78
N VAL A 110 -5.42 9.37 7.25
CA VAL A 110 -5.99 10.62 6.70
C VAL A 110 -5.04 11.81 6.90
N GLU A 111 -4.38 11.92 8.05
CA GLU A 111 -3.39 12.96 8.31
C GLU A 111 -2.15 12.84 7.41
N ILE A 112 -1.63 11.61 7.22
CA ILE A 112 -0.51 11.34 6.32
C ILE A 112 -0.89 11.70 4.88
N LEU A 113 -2.08 11.32 4.42
CA LEU A 113 -2.58 11.66 3.09
C LEU A 113 -2.77 13.16 2.90
N ARG A 114 -3.12 13.90 3.96
CA ARG A 114 -3.19 15.37 3.92
C ARG A 114 -1.81 16.00 3.82
N TRP A 115 -0.83 15.49 4.56
CA TRP A 115 0.56 15.94 4.49
C TRP A 115 1.21 15.64 3.12
N ALA A 116 0.84 14.54 2.48
CA ALA A 116 1.41 14.10 1.22
C ALA A 116 0.85 14.80 -0.04
N LYS A 117 -0.22 15.60 0.10
CA LYS A 117 -0.86 16.36 -0.99
C LYS A 117 -0.37 17.80 -1.02
#